data_AF-A0A7S8C7A0-F1
#
_entry.id   AF-A0A7S8C7A0-F1
#
_cell.length_a   1.000
_cell.length_b   1.000
_cell.length_c   1.000
_cell.angle_alpha   90.00
_cell.angle_beta   90.00
_cell.angle_gamma   90.00
#
_symmetry.space_group_name_H-M   'P 1'
#
loop_
_entity.id
_entity.type
_entity.pdbx_description
1 polymer ?
#
loop_
_entity_poly.entity_id
_entity_poly.type
_entity_poly.pdbx_seq_one_letter_code
_entity_poly.pdbx_strand_id
1 'polypeptide(L)'
;MSYPVPVELIDRALEVIRGELEAMVEVICELRQDEHGQIVPVPGSATPDEARHGESLLQLVRDMEAVSGRFAEHQNPQWLDDLVDGKWSLS
;
A
#
# COMPACT_ATOMS: atom_id res chain seq x y z
N MET A 1 -16.84 -26.40 7.66
CA MET A 1 -17.63 -25.67 6.64
C MET A 1 -16.91 -24.36 6.38
N SER A 2 -16.42 -24.14 5.15
CA SER A 2 -15.89 -22.84 4.76
C SER A 2 -17.07 -22.00 4.27
N TYR A 3 -17.40 -20.93 4.97
CA TYR A 3 -18.33 -19.94 4.42
C TYR A 3 -17.58 -19.17 3.33
N PRO A 4 -18.17 -18.95 2.15
CA PRO A 4 -17.55 -18.09 1.16
C PRO A 4 -17.43 -16.69 1.78
N VAL A 5 -16.21 -16.18 1.89
CA VAL A 5 -16.00 -14.78 2.25
C VAL A 5 -16.67 -13.95 1.15
N PRO A 6 -17.55 -12.99 1.50
CA PRO A 6 -18.16 -12.13 0.50
C PRO A 6 -17.04 -11.40 -0.23
N VAL A 7 -16.93 -11.58 -1.55
CA VAL A 7 -15.92 -10.93 -2.40
C VAL A 7 -15.90 -9.41 -2.17
N GLU A 8 -17.08 -8.82 -2.06
CA GLU A 8 -17.28 -7.39 -1.77
C GLU A 8 -16.67 -6.94 -0.43
N LEU A 9 -16.60 -7.84 0.57
CA LEU A 9 -15.98 -7.53 1.85
C LEU A 9 -14.45 -7.48 1.74
N ILE A 10 -13.86 -8.36 0.94
CA ILE A 10 -12.40 -8.37 0.69
C ILE A 10 -12.01 -7.13 -0.10
N ASP A 11 -12.74 -6.84 -1.19
CA ASP A 11 -12.45 -5.69 -2.05
C ASP A 11 -12.52 -4.38 -1.24
N ARG A 12 -13.57 -4.21 -0.42
CA ARG A 12 -13.70 -3.06 0.47
C ARG A 12 -12.60 -3.00 1.53
N ALA A 13 -12.19 -4.14 2.09
CA ALA A 13 -11.14 -4.16 3.10
C ALA A 13 -9.76 -3.81 2.50
N LEU A 14 -9.46 -4.28 1.28
CA LEU A 14 -8.27 -3.90 0.52
C LEU A 14 -8.27 -2.40 0.22
N GLU A 15 -9.39 -1.84 -0.22
CA GLU A 15 -9.53 -0.41 -0.47
C GLU A 15 -9.20 0.41 0.79
N VAL A 16 -9.76 0.04 1.95
CA VAL A 16 -9.51 0.71 3.22
C VAL A 16 -8.03 0.61 3.63
N ILE A 17 -7.46 -0.59 3.63
CA ILE A 17 -6.08 -0.79 4.10
C ILE A 17 -5.09 -0.11 3.16
N ARG A 18 -5.34 -0.11 1.86
CA ARG A 18 -4.49 0.59 0.89
C ARG A 18 -4.58 2.11 1.02
N GLY A 19 -5.77 2.66 1.33
CA GLY A 19 -5.91 4.08 1.66
C GLY A 19 -5.19 4.47 2.95
N GLU A 20 -5.22 3.61 3.97
CA GLU A 20 -4.45 3.84 5.22
C GLU A 20 -2.94 3.74 4.98
N LEU A 21 -2.49 2.79 4.15
CA LEU A 21 -1.09 2.68 3.75
C LEU A 21 -0.64 3.93 2.97
N GLU A 22 -1.46 4.41 2.04
CA GLU A 22 -1.21 5.65 1.29
C GLU A 22 -1.02 6.84 2.23
N ALA A 23 -2.00 7.10 3.09
CA ALA A 23 -1.96 8.19 4.05
C ALA A 23 -0.75 8.08 4.99
N MET A 24 -0.39 6.86 5.41
CA MET A 24 0.76 6.68 6.28
C MET A 24 2.08 6.97 5.55
N VAL A 25 2.23 6.51 4.30
CA VAL A 25 3.41 6.81 3.47
C VAL A 25 3.54 8.32 3.24
N GLU A 26 2.45 9.04 2.99
CA GLU A 26 2.47 10.50 2.86
C GLU A 26 2.91 11.25 4.12
N VAL A 27 2.71 10.65 5.29
CA VAL A 27 3.10 11.24 6.58
C VAL A 27 4.55 10.92 6.94
N ILE A 28 5.02 9.70 6.66
CA ILE A 28 6.32 9.22 7.12
C ILE A 28 7.46 9.41 6.10
N CYS A 29 7.14 9.53 4.81
CA CYS A 29 8.13 9.73 3.79
C CYS A 29 8.29 11.23 3.44
N GLU A 30 9.50 11.61 3.05
CA GLU A 30 9.68 12.85 2.30
C GLU A 30 8.89 12.79 0.99
N LEU A 31 8.28 13.89 0.60
CA LEU A 31 7.52 14.00 -0.63
C LEU A 31 8.27 14.86 -1.65
N ARG A 32 8.28 14.43 -2.90
CA ARG A 32 8.83 15.19 -4.03
C ARG A 32 7.87 15.22 -5.20
N GLN A 33 8.06 16.19 -6.09
CA GLN A 33 7.39 16.23 -7.37
C GLN A 33 8.19 15.42 -8.40
N ASP A 34 7.53 14.52 -9.13
CA ASP A 34 8.14 13.75 -10.22
C ASP A 34 8.19 14.53 -11.54
N GLU A 35 8.71 13.90 -12.60
CA GLU A 35 8.84 14.51 -13.94
C GLU A 35 7.49 14.86 -14.60
N HIS A 36 6.39 14.25 -14.14
CA HIS A 36 5.02 14.47 -14.62
C HIS A 36 4.24 15.45 -13.74
N GLY A 37 4.86 15.97 -12.68
CA GLY A 37 4.24 16.90 -11.76
C GLY A 37 3.38 16.25 -10.67
N GLN A 38 3.48 14.94 -10.48
CA GLN A 38 2.80 14.22 -9.41
C GLN A 38 3.64 14.23 -8.13
N ILE A 39 2.96 14.30 -6.99
CA ILE A 39 3.61 14.15 -5.68
C ILE A 39 3.83 12.66 -5.43
N VAL A 40 5.09 12.28 -5.18
CA VAL A 40 5.51 10.91 -4.92
C VAL A 40 6.40 10.85 -3.68
N PRO A 41 6.32 9.77 -2.88
CA PRO A 41 7.23 9.56 -1.77
C PRO A 41 8.67 9.33 -2.26
N VAL A 42 9.64 9.78 -1.48
CA VAL A 42 11.06 9.49 -1.66
C VAL A 42 11.36 8.14 -1.02
N PRO A 43 11.79 7.12 -1.78
CA PRO A 43 12.12 5.80 -1.22
C PRO A 43 13.18 5.87 -0.12
N GLY A 44 13.01 5.08 0.95
CA GLY A 44 13.95 5.00 2.07
C GLY A 44 14.07 6.27 2.92
N SER A 45 13.17 7.23 2.77
CA SER A 45 13.20 8.48 3.55
C SER A 45 12.53 8.37 4.92
N ALA A 46 11.74 7.32 5.16
CA ALA A 46 11.10 7.11 6.45
C ALA A 46 12.15 6.70 7.50
N THR A 47 11.95 7.10 8.76
CA THR A 47 12.80 6.59 9.84
C THR A 47 12.53 5.11 10.08
N PRO A 48 13.50 4.33 10.63
CA PRO A 48 13.31 2.90 10.86
C PRO A 48 12.11 2.53 11.72
N ASP A 49 11.72 3.39 12.66
CA ASP A 49 10.56 3.15 13.52
C ASP A 49 9.23 3.45 12.78
N GLU A 50 9.19 4.46 11.92
CA GLU A 50 8.04 4.76 11.07
C GLU A 50 7.86 3.70 9.98
N ALA A 51 8.96 3.32 9.31
CA ALA A 51 8.96 2.30 8.26
C ALA A 51 8.36 0.98 8.76
N ARG A 52 8.65 0.56 10.01
CA ARG A 52 8.10 -0.66 10.61
C ARG A 52 6.56 -0.69 10.65
N HIS A 53 5.94 0.46 10.87
CA HIS A 53 4.47 0.57 10.86
C HIS A 53 3.95 0.42 9.43
N GLY A 54 4.59 1.07 8.46
CA GLY A 54 4.23 1.00 7.03
C GLY A 54 4.40 -0.40 6.46
N GLU A 55 5.49 -1.06 6.81
CA GLU A 55 5.79 -2.44 6.41
C GLU A 55 4.73 -3.43 6.93
N SER A 56 4.17 -3.18 8.12
CA SER A 56 3.11 -4.02 8.68
C SER A 56 1.81 -3.93 7.86
N LEU A 57 1.42 -2.72 7.45
CA LEU A 57 0.26 -2.53 6.57
C LEU A 57 0.52 -3.07 5.16
N LEU A 58 1.69 -2.80 4.61
CA LEU A 58 2.13 -3.31 3.32
C LEU A 58 2.07 -4.84 3.25
N GLN A 59 2.55 -5.52 4.29
CA GLN A 59 2.47 -6.97 4.36
C GLN A 59 1.02 -7.47 4.44
N LEU A 60 0.17 -6.78 5.19
CA LEU A 60 -1.25 -7.12 5.27
C LEU A 60 -1.96 -7.01 3.92
N VAL A 61 -1.67 -5.96 3.13
CA VAL A 61 -2.17 -5.82 1.75
C VAL A 61 -1.76 -7.02 0.91
N ARG A 62 -0.46 -7.34 0.88
CA ARG A 62 0.08 -8.47 0.11
C ARG A 62 -0.56 -9.80 0.50
N ASP A 63 -0.72 -10.05 1.80
CA ASP A 63 -1.33 -11.28 2.31
C ASP A 63 -2.80 -11.39 1.87
N MET A 64 -3.55 -10.29 1.91
CA MET A 64 -4.95 -10.26 1.49
C MET A 64 -5.11 -10.44 -0.03
N GLU A 65 -4.26 -9.80 -0.83
CA GLU A 65 -4.23 -9.99 -2.30
C GLU A 65 -3.88 -11.45 -2.65
N ALA A 66 -2.89 -12.04 -1.97
CA ALA A 66 -2.50 -13.43 -2.16
C ALA A 66 -3.60 -14.43 -1.80
N VAL A 67 -4.31 -14.21 -0.69
CA VAL A 67 -5.42 -15.09 -0.24
C VAL A 67 -6.64 -14.96 -1.15
N SER A 68 -6.94 -13.76 -1.63
CA SER A 68 -8.11 -13.49 -2.46
C SER A 68 -7.91 -13.80 -3.93
N GLY A 69 -6.65 -13.86 -4.40
CA GLY A 69 -6.31 -13.92 -5.82
C GLY A 69 -6.71 -12.66 -6.59
N ARG A 70 -7.00 -11.57 -5.88
CA ARG A 70 -7.42 -10.29 -6.44
C ARG A 70 -6.30 -9.29 -6.28
N PHE A 71 -5.71 -8.95 -7.42
CA PHE A 71 -4.90 -7.76 -7.55
C PHE A 71 -5.88 -6.63 -7.74
N ALA A 72 -6.20 -5.99 -6.64
CA ALA A 72 -6.81 -4.70 -6.53
C ALA A 72 -6.52 -3.79 -7.76
N GLU A 73 -7.42 -3.74 -8.76
CA GLU A 73 -7.46 -2.61 -9.71
C GLU A 73 -7.98 -1.41 -8.91
N HIS A 74 -7.09 -0.70 -8.23
CA HIS A 74 -7.47 0.40 -7.36
C HIS A 74 -7.16 1.72 -8.03
N GLN A 75 -7.98 2.74 -7.77
CA GLN A 75 -7.76 4.11 -8.23
C GLN A 75 -6.68 4.81 -7.40
N ASN A 76 -5.61 4.09 -7.06
CA ASN A 76 -4.57 4.57 -6.19
C ASN A 76 -3.43 5.18 -7.01
N PRO A 77 -2.57 6.01 -6.40
CA PRO A 77 -1.37 6.49 -7.07
C PRO A 77 -0.47 5.32 -7.51
N GLN A 78 0.15 5.45 -8.68
CA GLN A 78 1.04 4.43 -9.26
C GLN A 78 2.19 4.03 -8.31
N TRP A 79 2.68 4.97 -7.50
CA TRP A 79 3.76 4.70 -6.56
C TRP A 79 3.37 3.71 -5.46
N LEU A 80 2.08 3.61 -5.13
CA LEU A 80 1.58 2.67 -4.13
C LEU A 80 1.57 1.24 -4.69
N ASP A 81 1.21 1.08 -5.96
CA ASP A 81 1.36 -0.20 -6.66
C ASP A 81 2.84 -0.60 -6.72
N ASP A 82 3.72 0.34 -7.02
CA ASP A 82 5.16 0.09 -7.04
C ASP A 82 5.70 -0.35 -5.67
N LEU A 83 5.15 0.19 -4.58
CA LEU A 83 5.48 -0.22 -3.22
C LEU A 83 4.94 -1.62 -2.90
N VAL A 84 3.67 -1.90 -3.23
CA VAL A 84 3.03 -3.21 -3.05
C VAL A 84 3.75 -4.29 -3.84
N ASP A 85 4.14 -4.02 -5.08
CA ASP A 85 4.94 -4.89 -5.94
C ASP A 85 6.39 -5.09 -5.43
N GLY A 86 6.83 -4.28 -4.47
CA GLY A 86 8.17 -4.36 -3.89
C GLY A 86 9.27 -3.81 -4.80
N LYS A 87 8.92 -2.87 -5.70
CA LYS A 87 9.91 -2.16 -6.52
C LYS A 87 10.80 -1.23 -5.68
N TRP A 88 10.33 -0.86 -4.48
CA TRP A 88 11.07 -0.09 -3.49
C TRP A 88 10.58 -0.40 -2.07
N SER A 89 11.31 0.10 -1.06
CA SER A 89 11.05 -0.11 0.37
C SER A 89 10.94 1.20 1.14
N LEU A 90 10.23 1.15 2.28
CA LEU A 90 10.10 2.28 3.18
C LEU A 90 11.38 2.55 3.98
N SER A 91 12.20 1.52 4.19
CA SER A 91 13.51 1.55 4.85
C SER A 91 14.67 1.25 3.90
#